data_AF-L7VR70-F1
#
_entry.id   AF-L7VR70-F1
#
_cell.length_a   1.000
_cell.length_b   1.000
_cell.length_c   1.000
_cell.angle_alpha   90.00
_cell.angle_beta   90.00
_cell.angle_gamma   90.00
#
_symmetry.space_group_name_H-M   'P 1'
#
loop_
_entity.id
_entity.type
_entity.pdbx_description
1 polymer ?
#
loop_
_entity_poly.entity_id
_entity_poly.type
_entity_poly.pdbx_seq_one_letter_code
_entity_poly.pdbx_strand_id
1 'polypeptide(L)'
;MWLGSVLSLGLLTGLVSVPGTLGPQPACAAPTVQSPKATLQRLNGACEKLLRTKTDAGSAEEKKIKEEIKQRASELLDYSELCKRALGEHWEKMGEPKRTEFVATLKDLIERNYIRQLRTNLDYEVTYGEETVEGTESKVATTLRLATKGKTTQVQIDYRMVQKPDGRWMVYDVVTDELSLVRNYRTQFQRIIGAGNYDGLLSRMKSKLAEEQSKDGTAPASPAPASPAATDKKAEPGAPAAKPAAPAAKPAASAAKAGAPAAKPAAAGK
;
A
#
# COMPACT_ATOMS: atom_id res chain seq x y z
N MET A 1 60.51 -5.59 -38.51
CA MET A 1 61.33 -4.50 -39.11
C MET A 1 60.63 -3.22 -38.70
N TRP A 2 61.17 -2.27 -37.94
CA TRP A 2 62.53 -1.73 -37.80
C TRP A 2 62.48 -0.82 -36.54
N LEU A 3 63.22 -1.11 -35.46
CA LEU A 3 64.40 -0.36 -34.91
C LEU A 3 64.11 1.14 -34.63
N GLY A 4 64.21 1.64 -33.40
CA GLY A 4 65.42 1.77 -32.55
C GLY A 4 65.95 3.21 -32.68
N SER A 5 66.02 4.05 -31.64
CA SER A 5 67.21 4.31 -30.78
C SER A 5 67.13 5.79 -30.32
N VAL A 6 67.21 6.14 -29.03
CA VAL A 6 68.37 6.46 -28.14
C VAL A 6 68.88 7.92 -28.24
N LEU A 7 69.23 8.48 -27.07
CA LEU A 7 69.97 9.73 -26.72
C LEU A 7 69.13 11.02 -26.58
N SER A 8 69.32 11.92 -25.60
CA SER A 8 70.45 12.13 -24.69
C SER A 8 70.03 12.90 -23.43
N LEU A 9 70.93 12.85 -22.45
CA LEU A 9 70.96 13.41 -21.11
C LEU A 9 70.92 14.96 -21.09
N GLY A 10 70.22 15.53 -20.09
CA GLY A 10 70.24 16.97 -19.81
C GLY A 10 69.61 17.29 -18.45
N LEU A 11 70.41 17.14 -17.39
CA LEU A 11 70.08 17.56 -16.03
C LEU A 11 70.16 19.08 -15.96
N LEU A 12 69.08 19.79 -15.60
CA LEU A 12 69.23 21.05 -14.86
C LEU A 12 67.98 21.40 -14.05
N THR A 13 68.27 21.64 -12.78
CA THR A 13 67.44 22.11 -11.67
C THR A 13 66.51 23.26 -12.03
N GLY A 14 65.24 23.11 -11.62
CA GLY A 14 64.26 24.20 -11.61
C GLY A 14 63.05 23.80 -10.76
N LEU A 15 63.19 23.91 -9.44
CA LEU A 15 62.10 23.80 -8.48
C LEU A 15 61.15 24.99 -8.69
N VAL A 16 60.15 24.84 -9.56
CA VAL A 16 58.98 25.73 -9.57
C VAL A 16 57.87 25.03 -8.80
N SER A 17 57.68 25.46 -7.56
CA SER A 17 56.43 25.24 -6.81
C SER A 17 55.29 25.83 -7.63
N VAL A 18 54.55 24.97 -8.32
CA VAL A 18 53.23 25.32 -8.82
C VAL A 18 52.26 25.23 -7.64
N PRO A 19 51.61 26.33 -7.21
CA PRO A 19 50.50 26.22 -6.29
C PRO A 19 49.37 25.45 -6.99
N GLY A 20 49.16 24.21 -6.56
CA GLY A 20 48.06 23.38 -7.02
C GLY A 20 46.73 24.04 -6.64
N THR A 21 46.12 24.74 -7.59
CA THR A 21 44.72 25.12 -7.50
C THR A 21 43.90 23.84 -7.53
N LEU A 22 43.49 23.37 -6.34
CA LEU A 22 42.41 22.41 -6.16
C LEU A 22 41.15 23.03 -6.78
N GLY A 23 40.92 22.74 -8.06
CA GLY A 23 39.65 23.02 -8.70
C GLY A 23 38.53 22.27 -7.96
N PRO A 24 37.33 22.84 -7.85
CA PRO A 24 36.20 22.19 -7.21
C PRO A 24 35.96 20.84 -7.91
N GLN A 25 36.18 19.75 -7.17
CA GLN A 25 35.72 18.44 -7.62
C GLN A 25 34.20 18.54 -7.80
N PRO A 26 33.65 18.09 -8.95
CA PRO A 26 32.22 17.98 -9.09
C PRO A 26 31.76 17.02 -8.01
N ALA A 27 31.09 17.56 -6.99
CA ALA A 27 30.40 16.75 -6.00
C ALA A 27 29.48 15.82 -6.80
N CYS A 28 29.80 14.52 -6.82
CA CYS A 28 28.87 13.52 -7.30
C CYS A 28 27.55 13.81 -6.61
N ALA A 29 26.54 14.22 -7.37
CA ALA A 29 25.18 14.28 -6.89
C ALA A 29 24.86 12.87 -6.41
N ALA A 30 24.91 12.66 -5.10
CA ALA A 30 24.40 11.44 -4.49
C ALA A 30 22.98 11.26 -5.02
N PRO A 31 22.59 10.03 -5.42
CA PRO A 31 21.21 9.79 -5.85
C PRO A 31 20.32 10.34 -4.75
N THR A 32 19.43 11.27 -5.10
CA THR A 32 18.56 11.93 -4.13
C THR A 32 17.66 10.85 -3.55
N VAL A 33 18.05 10.28 -2.40
CA VAL A 33 17.23 9.34 -1.65
C VAL A 33 16.04 10.14 -1.18
N GLN A 34 14.92 10.03 -1.89
CA GLN A 34 13.72 10.80 -1.59
C GLN A 34 13.18 10.35 -0.24
N SER A 35 12.70 11.30 0.56
CA SER A 35 12.12 10.96 1.86
C SER A 35 10.85 10.10 1.69
N PRO A 36 10.46 9.31 2.71
CA PRO A 36 9.21 8.55 2.71
C PRO A 36 8.00 9.42 2.35
N LYS A 37 7.88 10.60 2.98
CA LYS A 37 6.83 11.58 2.73
C LYS A 37 6.85 12.09 1.30
N ALA A 38 8.01 12.45 0.77
CA ALA A 38 8.14 12.91 -0.62
C ALA A 38 7.72 11.82 -1.61
N THR A 39 8.05 10.56 -1.33
CA THR A 39 7.64 9.40 -2.13
C THR A 39 6.12 9.22 -2.13
N LEU A 40 5.49 9.29 -0.95
CA LEU A 40 4.03 9.24 -0.82
C LEU A 40 3.33 10.36 -1.58
N GLN A 41 3.76 11.60 -1.38
CA GLN A 41 3.18 12.77 -2.05
C GLN A 41 3.24 12.66 -3.57
N ARG A 42 4.39 12.22 -4.10
CA ARG A 42 4.60 12.04 -5.55
C ARG A 42 3.66 10.99 -6.13
N LEU A 43 3.60 9.80 -5.51
CA LEU A 43 2.83 8.67 -6.03
C LEU A 43 1.32 8.89 -5.87
N ASN A 44 0.87 9.35 -4.70
CA ASN A 44 -0.54 9.68 -4.47
C ASN A 44 -1.01 10.82 -5.36
N GLY A 45 -0.20 11.88 -5.52
CA GLY A 45 -0.53 12.99 -6.42
C GLY A 45 -0.61 12.57 -7.89
N ALA A 46 0.21 11.60 -8.33
CA ALA A 46 0.09 11.01 -9.66
C ALA A 46 -1.22 10.22 -9.82
N CYS A 47 -1.58 9.38 -8.84
CA CYS A 47 -2.86 8.66 -8.83
C CYS A 47 -4.06 9.61 -8.82
N GLU A 48 -4.04 10.67 -8.02
CA GLU A 48 -5.11 11.66 -7.90
C GLU A 48 -5.37 12.36 -9.25
N LYS A 49 -4.32 12.74 -9.97
CA LYS A 49 -4.44 13.32 -11.32
C LYS A 49 -5.10 12.37 -12.31
N LEU A 50 -4.69 11.10 -12.30
CA LEU A 50 -5.28 10.06 -13.15
C LEU A 50 -6.75 9.82 -12.81
N LEU A 51 -7.09 9.78 -11.52
CA LEU A 51 -8.46 9.55 -11.03
C LEU A 51 -9.42 10.69 -11.37
N ARG A 52 -8.93 11.94 -11.45
CA ARG A 52 -9.73 13.11 -11.85
C ARG A 52 -9.93 13.25 -13.36
N THR A 53 -9.23 12.45 -14.15
CA THR A 53 -9.37 12.48 -15.61
C THR A 53 -10.72 11.88 -15.99
N LYS A 54 -11.56 12.68 -16.66
CA LYS A 54 -12.86 12.22 -17.16
C LYS A 54 -12.64 11.31 -18.37
N THR A 55 -13.25 10.13 -18.33
CA THR A 55 -13.24 9.16 -19.43
C THR A 55 -14.62 8.53 -19.57
N ASP A 56 -14.98 8.16 -20.79
CA ASP A 56 -16.19 7.39 -21.04
C ASP A 56 -16.06 5.96 -20.50
N ALA A 57 -17.15 5.41 -19.96
CA ALA A 57 -17.17 4.06 -19.44
C ALA A 57 -16.92 3.04 -20.56
N GLY A 58 -15.97 2.12 -20.35
CA GLY A 58 -15.58 1.08 -21.30
C GLY A 58 -14.56 1.53 -22.36
N SER A 59 -14.21 2.83 -22.40
CA SER A 59 -13.27 3.38 -23.38
C SER A 59 -11.85 2.81 -23.24
N ALA A 60 -11.06 2.88 -24.32
CA ALA A 60 -9.66 2.46 -24.31
C ALA A 60 -8.84 3.31 -23.34
N GLU A 61 -9.18 4.60 -23.24
CA GLU A 61 -8.62 5.59 -22.34
C GLU A 61 -8.91 5.21 -20.88
N GLU A 62 -10.14 4.81 -20.57
CA GLU A 62 -10.50 4.34 -19.23
C GLU A 62 -9.68 3.12 -18.81
N LYS A 63 -9.50 2.15 -19.73
CA LYS A 63 -8.66 0.97 -19.49
C LYS A 63 -7.20 1.35 -19.26
N LYS A 64 -6.66 2.25 -20.07
CA LYS A 64 -5.28 2.75 -19.92
C LYS A 64 -5.07 3.43 -18.57
N ILE A 65 -5.99 4.29 -18.15
CA ILE A 65 -5.93 4.95 -16.83
C ILE A 65 -5.99 3.92 -15.70
N LYS A 66 -6.84 2.88 -15.81
CA LYS A 66 -6.88 1.80 -14.81
C LYS A 66 -5.53 1.11 -14.67
N GLU A 67 -4.89 0.77 -15.78
CA GLU A 67 -3.56 0.14 -15.77
C GLU A 67 -2.48 1.07 -15.21
N GLU A 68 -2.50 2.36 -15.54
CA GLU A 68 -1.56 3.33 -14.97
C GLU A 68 -1.74 3.47 -13.45
N ILE A 69 -2.99 3.48 -12.95
CA ILE A 69 -3.26 3.49 -11.50
C ILE A 69 -2.74 2.21 -10.84
N LYS A 70 -2.95 1.03 -11.44
CA LYS A 70 -2.38 -0.24 -10.91
C LYS A 70 -0.87 -0.16 -10.81
N GLN A 71 -0.22 0.37 -11.85
CA GLN A 71 1.24 0.51 -11.85
C GLN A 71 1.70 1.42 -10.70
N ARG A 72 1.06 2.57 -10.49
CA ARG A 72 1.40 3.47 -9.38
C ARG A 72 1.14 2.85 -8.01
N ALA A 73 0.04 2.10 -7.87
CA ALA A 73 -0.24 1.36 -6.64
C ALA A 73 0.83 0.29 -6.37
N SER A 74 1.27 -0.42 -7.41
CA SER A 74 2.37 -1.39 -7.36
C SER A 74 3.74 -0.77 -7.04
N GLU A 75 3.97 0.47 -7.47
CA GLU A 75 5.18 1.22 -7.11
C GLU A 75 5.14 1.69 -5.64
N LEU A 76 3.94 1.90 -5.09
CA LEU A 76 3.75 2.39 -3.74
C LEU A 76 3.73 1.27 -2.69
N LEU A 77 3.01 0.17 -2.96
CA LEU A 77 2.75 -0.90 -2.00
C LEU A 77 3.69 -2.09 -2.20
N ASP A 78 4.37 -2.51 -1.12
CA ASP A 78 5.10 -3.77 -1.08
C ASP A 78 4.16 -4.89 -0.64
N TYR A 79 3.47 -5.48 -1.62
CA TYR A 79 2.57 -6.61 -1.39
C TYR A 79 3.28 -7.83 -0.79
N SER A 80 4.56 -8.03 -1.09
CA SER A 80 5.34 -9.15 -0.54
C SER A 80 5.56 -8.95 0.95
N GLU A 81 6.01 -7.77 1.35
CA GLU A 81 6.23 -7.42 2.75
C GLU A 81 4.91 -7.41 3.54
N LEU A 82 3.83 -6.89 2.95
CA LEU A 82 2.48 -6.97 3.51
C LEU A 82 2.07 -8.42 3.76
N CYS A 83 2.18 -9.30 2.75
CA CYS A 83 1.82 -10.71 2.86
C CYS A 83 2.66 -11.42 3.92
N LYS A 84 3.98 -11.20 3.90
CA LYS A 84 4.93 -11.76 4.87
C LYS A 84 4.55 -11.39 6.29
N ARG A 85 4.29 -10.10 6.55
CA ARG A 85 3.87 -9.63 7.90
C ARG A 85 2.47 -10.10 8.27
N ALA A 86 1.55 -10.22 7.32
CA ALA A 86 0.21 -10.72 7.57
C ALA A 86 0.21 -12.22 7.93
N LEU A 87 0.97 -13.03 7.19
CA LEU A 87 1.08 -14.48 7.43
C LEU A 87 1.95 -14.82 8.65
N GLY A 88 2.91 -13.95 8.98
CA GLY A 88 3.80 -14.15 10.13
C GLY A 88 4.55 -15.48 10.04
N GLU A 89 4.48 -16.26 11.11
CA GLU A 89 5.12 -17.59 11.21
C GLU A 89 4.61 -18.62 10.18
N HIS A 90 3.46 -18.42 9.55
CA HIS A 90 3.02 -19.25 8.42
C HIS A 90 3.78 -18.96 7.12
N TRP A 91 4.38 -17.77 6.99
CA TRP A 91 5.15 -17.40 5.81
C TRP A 91 6.33 -18.36 5.61
N GLU A 92 7.10 -18.61 6.68
CA GLU A 92 8.28 -19.45 6.59
C GLU A 92 7.97 -20.91 6.25
N LYS A 93 6.78 -21.38 6.64
CA LYS A 93 6.28 -22.74 6.35
C LYS A 93 5.83 -22.92 4.90
N MET A 94 5.71 -21.83 4.14
CA MET A 94 5.28 -21.85 2.75
C MET A 94 6.48 -21.93 1.82
N GLY A 95 6.43 -22.78 0.79
CA GLY A 95 7.45 -22.81 -0.26
C GLY A 95 7.40 -21.55 -1.15
N GLU A 96 8.55 -21.18 -1.72
CA GLU A 96 8.67 -19.97 -2.57
C GLU A 96 7.65 -19.91 -3.73
N PRO A 97 7.37 -20.99 -4.49
CA PRO A 97 6.35 -20.94 -5.55
C PRO A 97 4.95 -20.57 -5.02
N LYS A 98 4.60 -21.09 -3.85
CA LYS A 98 3.32 -20.81 -3.20
C LYS A 98 3.25 -19.38 -2.68
N ARG A 99 4.36 -18.81 -2.18
CA ARG A 99 4.45 -17.41 -1.74
C ARG A 99 4.24 -16.46 -2.92
N THR A 100 4.88 -16.74 -4.05
CA THR A 100 4.72 -15.94 -5.27
C THR A 100 3.27 -15.93 -5.75
N GLU A 101 2.64 -17.10 -5.79
CA GLU A 101 1.23 -17.22 -6.17
C GLU A 101 0.29 -16.50 -5.18
N PHE A 102 0.58 -16.59 -3.88
CA PHE A 102 -0.17 -15.88 -2.84
C PHE A 102 -0.16 -14.37 -3.06
N VAL A 103 1.05 -13.81 -3.20
CA VAL A 103 1.28 -12.38 -3.34
C VAL A 103 0.60 -11.89 -4.61
N ALA A 104 0.73 -12.62 -5.73
CA ALA A 104 0.06 -12.28 -6.98
C ALA A 104 -1.47 -12.28 -6.84
N THR A 105 -2.04 -13.29 -6.17
CA THR A 105 -3.49 -13.39 -5.97
C THR A 105 -4.01 -12.28 -5.06
N LEU A 106 -3.32 -11.97 -3.96
CA LEU A 106 -3.73 -10.90 -3.05
C LEU A 106 -3.60 -9.53 -3.73
N LYS A 107 -2.54 -9.32 -4.51
CA LYS A 107 -2.34 -8.11 -5.30
C LYS A 107 -3.53 -7.86 -6.24
N ASP A 108 -3.92 -8.84 -7.06
CA ASP A 108 -5.03 -8.66 -8.02
C ASP A 108 -6.36 -8.36 -7.30
N LEU A 109 -6.60 -8.99 -6.14
CA LEU A 109 -7.77 -8.69 -5.31
C LEU A 109 -7.76 -7.25 -4.79
N ILE A 110 -6.63 -6.77 -4.26
CA ILE A 110 -6.51 -5.41 -3.72
C ILE A 110 -6.66 -4.38 -4.85
N GLU A 111 -5.94 -4.55 -5.96
CA GLU A 111 -5.96 -3.61 -7.08
C GLU A 111 -7.37 -3.43 -7.67
N ARG A 112 -8.11 -4.53 -7.86
CA ARG A 112 -9.49 -4.49 -8.38
C ARG A 112 -10.44 -3.76 -7.45
N ASN A 113 -10.38 -4.07 -6.15
CA ASN A 113 -11.27 -3.44 -5.17
C ASN A 113 -10.97 -1.95 -5.04
N TYR A 114 -9.69 -1.57 -5.02
CA TYR A 114 -9.26 -0.21 -4.77
C TYR A 114 -9.58 0.74 -5.94
N ILE A 115 -9.34 0.31 -7.18
CA ILE A 115 -9.65 1.11 -8.38
C ILE A 115 -11.15 1.40 -8.47
N ARG A 116 -12.00 0.42 -8.13
CA ARG A 116 -13.45 0.59 -8.12
C ARG A 116 -13.87 1.65 -7.09
N GLN A 117 -13.30 1.61 -5.88
CA GLN A 117 -13.67 2.52 -4.79
C GLN A 117 -13.15 3.96 -5.00
N LEU A 118 -11.92 4.10 -5.50
CA LEU A 118 -11.28 5.41 -5.72
C LEU A 118 -12.05 6.30 -6.69
N ARG A 119 -12.69 5.72 -7.71
CA ARG A 119 -13.49 6.48 -8.68
C ARG A 119 -14.82 6.97 -8.15
N THR A 120 -15.30 6.38 -7.06
CA THR A 120 -16.62 6.69 -6.51
C THR A 120 -16.57 7.90 -5.56
N ASN A 121 -15.40 8.26 -5.03
CA ASN A 121 -15.24 9.32 -4.03
C ASN A 121 -13.98 10.17 -4.29
N LEU A 122 -14.12 11.27 -5.04
CA LEU A 122 -13.01 12.16 -5.40
C LEU A 122 -12.96 13.46 -4.58
N ASP A 123 -13.99 13.74 -3.78
CA ASP A 123 -14.06 14.92 -2.91
C ASP A 123 -13.39 14.65 -1.56
N TYR A 124 -12.07 14.67 -1.57
CA TYR A 124 -11.24 14.60 -0.38
C TYR A 124 -10.04 15.54 -0.46
N GLU A 125 -9.57 15.98 0.70
CA GLU A 125 -8.36 16.76 0.90
C GLU A 125 -7.36 15.93 1.71
N VAL A 126 -6.12 15.84 1.25
CA VAL A 126 -5.04 15.08 1.91
C VAL A 126 -4.03 16.06 2.50
N THR A 127 -3.76 15.93 3.80
CA THR A 127 -2.69 16.68 4.50
C THR A 127 -1.66 15.71 5.04
N TYR A 128 -0.40 15.87 4.64
CA TYR A 128 0.71 15.06 5.12
C TYR A 128 1.39 15.73 6.32
N GLY A 129 1.33 15.06 7.47
CA GLY A 129 1.93 15.49 8.72
C GLY A 129 3.42 15.15 8.81
N GLU A 130 3.87 14.83 10.03
CA GLU A 130 5.24 14.47 10.33
C GLU A 130 5.61 13.10 9.76
N GLU A 131 6.90 12.95 9.42
CA GLU A 131 7.50 11.65 9.12
C GLU A 131 8.53 11.29 10.18
N THR A 132 8.58 10.02 10.55
CA THR A 132 9.57 9.45 11.46
C THR A 132 10.28 8.32 10.74
N VAL A 133 11.60 8.30 10.77
CA VAL A 133 12.43 7.26 10.13
C VAL A 133 13.28 6.59 11.19
N GLU A 134 13.17 5.26 11.27
CA GLU A 134 13.89 4.42 12.23
C GLU A 134 14.57 3.28 11.45
N GLY A 135 15.87 3.48 11.15
CA GLY A 135 16.63 2.54 10.32
C GLY A 135 16.04 2.41 8.92
N THR A 136 15.59 1.21 8.56
CA THR A 136 14.95 0.92 7.27
C THR A 136 13.42 1.02 7.31
N GLU A 137 12.82 1.39 8.44
CA GLU A 137 11.38 1.58 8.58
C GLU A 137 11.05 3.06 8.75
N SER A 138 9.85 3.44 8.36
CA SER A 138 9.35 4.79 8.58
C SER A 138 7.84 4.82 8.77
N LYS A 139 7.38 5.89 9.42
CA LYS A 139 5.99 6.23 9.63
C LYS A 139 5.73 7.61 9.04
N VAL A 140 4.67 7.77 8.25
CA VAL A 140 4.20 9.06 7.75
C VAL A 140 2.76 9.26 8.16
N ALA A 141 2.51 10.24 9.04
CA ALA A 141 1.17 10.60 9.48
C ALA A 141 0.46 11.39 8.38
N THR A 142 -0.77 11.01 8.04
CA THR A 142 -1.58 11.65 7.00
C THR A 142 -3.00 11.83 7.49
N THR A 143 -3.56 13.02 7.24
CA THR A 143 -4.96 13.33 7.52
C THR A 143 -5.72 13.41 6.21
N LEU A 144 -6.81 12.65 6.11
CA LEU A 144 -7.75 12.72 5.00
C LEU A 144 -9.04 13.40 5.47
N ARG A 145 -9.46 14.46 4.80
CA ARG A 145 -10.75 15.13 5.04
C ARG A 145 -11.68 14.83 3.88
N LEU A 146 -12.81 14.20 4.16
CA LEU A 146 -13.84 13.91 3.16
C LEU A 146 -15.01 14.86 3.37
N ALA A 147 -15.43 15.53 2.30
CA ALA A 147 -16.63 16.33 2.29
C ALA A 147 -17.77 15.50 1.68
N THR A 148 -18.77 15.12 2.46
CA THR A 148 -19.93 14.37 1.95
C THR A 148 -21.22 15.02 2.43
N LYS A 149 -22.03 15.52 1.49
CA LYS A 149 -23.37 16.06 1.74
C LYS A 149 -23.41 17.10 2.89
N GLY A 150 -22.44 18.02 2.91
CA GLY A 150 -22.33 19.07 3.92
C GLY A 150 -21.77 18.65 5.28
N LYS A 151 -21.32 17.40 5.43
CA LYS A 151 -20.59 16.93 6.61
C LYS A 151 -19.14 16.64 6.24
N THR A 152 -18.22 17.18 7.04
CA THR A 152 -16.79 16.88 6.93
C THR A 152 -16.46 15.73 7.88
N THR A 153 -15.94 14.63 7.33
CA THR A 153 -15.40 13.52 8.12
C THR A 153 -13.89 13.55 7.99
N GLN A 154 -13.19 13.49 9.12
CA GLN A 154 -11.74 13.39 9.16
C GLN A 154 -11.34 11.94 9.46
N VAL A 155 -10.37 11.44 8.71
CA VAL A 155 -9.81 10.09 8.83
C VAL A 155 -8.30 10.24 9.04
N GLN A 156 -7.76 9.59 10.06
CA GLN A 156 -6.31 9.55 10.30
C GLN A 156 -5.70 8.31 9.65
N ILE A 157 -4.66 8.50 8.86
CA ILE A 157 -3.96 7.46 8.14
C ILE A 157 -2.47 7.51 8.49
N ASP A 158 -1.96 6.45 9.10
CA ASP A 158 -0.52 6.27 9.28
C ASP A 158 0.00 5.28 8.22
N TYR A 159 0.85 5.78 7.32
CA TYR A 159 1.58 4.94 6.38
C TYR A 159 2.82 4.39 7.04
N ARG A 160 2.96 3.06 7.07
CA ARG A 160 4.20 2.40 7.48
C ARG A 160 4.95 1.94 6.24
N MET A 161 6.18 2.41 6.09
CA MET A 161 6.99 2.16 4.91
C MET A 161 8.30 1.49 5.27
N VAL A 162 8.82 0.70 4.35
CA VAL A 162 10.12 0.07 4.42
C VAL A 162 10.99 0.56 3.28
N GLN A 163 12.27 0.80 3.56
CA GLN A 163 13.26 1.10 2.55
C GLN A 163 13.74 -0.20 1.91
N LYS A 164 13.67 -0.26 0.59
CA LYS A 164 14.21 -1.36 -0.22
C LYS A 164 15.74 -1.18 -0.38
N PRO A 165 16.48 -2.26 -0.71
CA PRO A 165 17.93 -2.18 -0.90
C PRO A 165 18.38 -1.18 -1.98
N ASP A 166 17.51 -0.87 -2.94
CA ASP A 166 17.74 0.15 -3.98
C ASP A 166 17.42 1.59 -3.51
N GLY A 167 17.13 1.78 -2.23
CA GLY A 167 16.83 3.07 -1.61
C GLY A 167 15.38 3.54 -1.73
N ARG A 168 14.51 2.80 -2.42
CA ARG A 168 13.09 3.18 -2.58
C ARG A 168 12.29 2.91 -1.32
N TRP A 169 11.39 3.82 -0.97
CA TRP A 169 10.41 3.61 0.10
C TRP A 169 9.13 2.98 -0.45
N MET A 170 8.69 1.90 0.18
CA MET A 170 7.43 1.23 -0.17
C MET A 170 6.58 1.02 1.08
N VAL A 171 5.28 1.26 0.96
CA VAL A 171 4.28 1.06 2.01
C VAL A 171 4.03 -0.43 2.19
N TYR A 172 4.16 -0.96 3.41
CA TYR A 172 3.79 -2.34 3.73
C TYR A 172 2.54 -2.42 4.60
N ASP A 173 2.18 -1.35 5.30
CA ASP A 173 0.97 -1.27 6.13
C ASP A 173 0.36 0.13 6.07
N VAL A 174 -0.97 0.16 6.12
CA VAL A 174 -1.77 1.38 6.20
C VAL A 174 -2.64 1.23 7.44
N VAL A 175 -2.46 2.11 8.42
CA VAL A 175 -3.27 2.12 9.63
C VAL A 175 -4.28 3.25 9.49
N THR A 176 -5.57 2.93 9.51
CA THR A 176 -6.62 3.95 9.44
C THR A 176 -7.48 3.93 10.69
N ASP A 177 -7.57 5.05 11.40
CA ASP A 177 -8.30 5.18 12.67
C ASP A 177 -8.01 3.96 13.58
N GLU A 178 -6.71 3.66 13.76
CA GLU A 178 -6.13 2.53 14.52
C GLU A 178 -6.24 1.13 13.88
N LEU A 179 -6.96 0.98 12.76
CA LEU A 179 -7.11 -0.28 12.05
C LEU A 179 -5.97 -0.50 11.05
N SER A 180 -4.99 -1.32 11.44
CA SER A 180 -3.89 -1.78 10.58
C SER A 180 -4.38 -2.79 9.54
N LEU A 181 -4.03 -2.54 8.27
CA LEU A 181 -4.29 -3.43 7.15
C LEU A 181 -3.63 -4.80 7.37
N VAL A 182 -2.35 -4.80 7.76
CA VAL A 182 -1.59 -6.02 8.06
C VAL A 182 -2.23 -6.80 9.20
N ARG A 183 -2.63 -6.13 10.29
CA ARG A 183 -3.26 -6.79 11.44
C ARG A 183 -4.62 -7.40 11.09
N ASN A 184 -5.40 -6.71 10.27
CA ASN A 184 -6.68 -7.21 9.77
C ASN A 184 -6.48 -8.50 8.96
N TYR A 185 -5.63 -8.44 7.94
CA TYR A 185 -5.32 -9.62 7.12
C TYR A 185 -4.74 -10.77 7.94
N ARG A 186 -3.84 -10.50 8.89
CA ARG A 186 -3.30 -11.51 9.80
C ARG A 186 -4.40 -12.27 10.52
N THR A 187 -5.36 -11.56 11.11
CA THR A 187 -6.48 -12.16 11.84
C THR A 187 -7.32 -13.06 10.92
N GLN A 188 -7.60 -12.60 9.70
CA GLN A 188 -8.36 -13.37 8.72
C GLN A 188 -7.60 -14.61 8.22
N PHE A 189 -6.32 -14.46 7.90
CA PHE A 189 -5.48 -15.56 7.42
C PHE A 189 -5.33 -16.63 8.49
N GLN A 190 -5.04 -16.24 9.75
CA GLN A 190 -4.96 -17.19 10.86
C GLN A 190 -6.26 -17.97 11.05
N ARG A 191 -7.41 -17.30 10.99
CA ARG A 191 -8.72 -17.97 11.10
C ARG A 191 -8.94 -18.99 9.98
N ILE A 192 -8.58 -18.66 8.74
CA ILE A 192 -8.80 -19.55 7.59
C ILE A 192 -7.79 -20.71 7.60
N ILE A 193 -6.52 -20.42 7.88
CA ILE A 193 -5.46 -21.43 7.97
C ILE A 193 -5.77 -22.43 9.08
N GLY A 194 -6.25 -21.96 10.24
CA GLY A 194 -6.67 -22.85 11.33
C GLY A 194 -7.82 -23.78 10.97
N ALA A 195 -8.63 -23.46 9.96
CA ALA A 195 -9.76 -24.26 9.51
C ALA A 195 -9.47 -25.15 8.29
N GLY A 196 -8.48 -24.81 7.45
CA GLY A 196 -8.30 -25.46 6.14
C GLY A 196 -6.87 -25.45 5.61
N ASN A 197 -5.87 -25.21 6.46
CA ASN A 197 -4.47 -25.03 6.09
C ASN A 197 -4.27 -23.92 5.04
N TYR A 198 -3.05 -23.80 4.53
CA TYR A 198 -2.69 -22.76 3.57
C TYR A 198 -3.42 -22.91 2.22
N ASP A 199 -3.58 -24.13 1.72
CA ASP A 199 -4.22 -24.37 0.42
C ASP A 199 -5.70 -23.96 0.44
N GLY A 200 -6.38 -24.11 1.59
CA GLY A 200 -7.73 -23.59 1.79
C GLY A 200 -7.81 -22.07 1.75
N LEU A 201 -6.81 -21.35 2.26
CA LEU A 201 -6.73 -19.89 2.16
C LEU A 201 -6.57 -19.45 0.70
N LEU A 202 -5.61 -20.03 -0.01
CA LEU A 202 -5.35 -19.68 -1.40
C LEU A 202 -6.56 -20.00 -2.30
N SER A 203 -7.20 -21.15 -2.10
CA SER A 203 -8.42 -21.53 -2.80
C SER A 203 -9.53 -20.49 -2.62
N ARG A 204 -9.79 -20.05 -1.38
CA ARG A 204 -10.79 -19.01 -1.10
C ARG A 204 -10.45 -17.68 -1.76
N MET A 205 -9.17 -17.28 -1.78
CA MET A 205 -8.74 -16.07 -2.46
C MET A 205 -8.99 -16.14 -3.97
N LYS A 206 -8.67 -17.28 -4.60
CA LYS A 206 -8.94 -17.49 -6.04
C LYS A 206 -10.43 -17.49 -6.36
N SER A 207 -11.26 -18.13 -5.53
CA SER A 207 -12.72 -18.09 -5.68
C SER A 207 -13.24 -16.65 -5.59
N LYS A 208 -12.74 -15.87 -4.62
CA LYS A 208 -13.09 -14.46 -4.48
C LYS A 208 -12.68 -13.64 -5.71
N LEU A 209 -11.52 -13.92 -6.27
CA LEU A 209 -11.03 -13.24 -7.46
C LEU A 209 -11.91 -13.56 -8.69
N ALA A 210 -12.29 -14.82 -8.87
CA ALA A 210 -13.19 -15.24 -9.94
C ALA A 210 -14.59 -14.61 -9.82
N GLU A 211 -15.12 -14.49 -8.58
CA GLU A 211 -16.36 -13.76 -8.32
C GLU A 211 -16.26 -12.28 -8.74
N GLU A 212 -15.16 -11.61 -8.41
CA GLU A 212 -14.97 -10.20 -8.78
C GLU A 212 -14.75 -10.03 -10.30
N GLN A 213 -14.05 -10.96 -10.96
CA GLN A 213 -13.90 -10.99 -12.42
C GLN A 213 -15.24 -11.16 -13.15
N SER A 214 -16.12 -12.00 -12.60
CA SER A 214 -17.46 -12.22 -13.15
C SER A 214 -18.34 -10.96 -13.04
N LYS A 215 -18.12 -10.14 -12.01
CA LYS A 215 -18.80 -8.83 -11.86
C LYS A 215 -18.26 -7.76 -12.81
N ASP A 216 -16.99 -7.86 -13.21
CA ASP A 216 -16.33 -6.94 -14.15
C ASP A 216 -16.54 -7.33 -15.63
N GLY A 217 -17.32 -8.38 -15.92
CA GLY A 217 -17.66 -8.79 -17.29
C GLY A 217 -16.51 -9.42 -18.09
N THR A 218 -15.41 -9.84 -17.44
CA THR A 218 -14.35 -10.63 -18.08
C THR A 218 -14.53 -12.09 -17.69
N ALA A 219 -15.18 -12.86 -18.55
CA ALA A 219 -15.23 -14.32 -18.42
C ALA A 219 -13.88 -14.93 -18.82
N PRO A 220 -13.22 -15.74 -17.99
CA PRO A 220 -12.35 -16.78 -18.50
C PRO A 220 -13.21 -17.96 -18.94
N ALA A 221 -13.02 -18.41 -20.17
CA ALA A 221 -13.58 -19.64 -20.71
C ALA A 221 -13.20 -20.81 -19.80
N SER A 222 -14.21 -21.45 -19.22
CA SER A 222 -14.10 -22.73 -18.53
C SER A 222 -14.27 -23.85 -19.55
N PRO A 223 -13.63 -25.01 -19.32
CA PRO A 223 -14.39 -26.24 -19.41
C PRO A 223 -14.45 -26.89 -18.02
N ALA A 224 -15.65 -26.86 -17.43
CA ALA A 224 -16.10 -27.84 -16.45
C ALA A 224 -16.35 -29.19 -17.19
N PRO A 225 -16.49 -30.37 -16.54
CA PRO A 225 -17.22 -30.64 -15.28
C PRO A 225 -16.40 -31.48 -14.27
N ALA A 226 -16.78 -31.77 -13.02
CA ALA A 226 -18.08 -32.15 -12.49
C ALA A 226 -18.18 -31.96 -10.96
N SER A 227 -19.42 -31.74 -10.50
CA SER A 227 -19.89 -31.93 -9.12
C SER A 227 -20.50 -33.34 -9.00
N PRO A 228 -20.81 -33.87 -7.80
CA PRO A 228 -22.15 -33.58 -7.27
C PRO A 228 -22.23 -33.32 -5.75
N ALA A 229 -23.11 -32.37 -5.45
CA ALA A 229 -23.97 -32.16 -4.29
C ALA A 229 -23.88 -33.10 -3.07
N ALA A 230 -23.78 -32.49 -1.89
CA ALA A 230 -24.59 -32.87 -0.71
C ALA A 230 -24.87 -31.62 0.15
N THR A 231 -26.15 -31.41 0.43
CA THR A 231 -26.75 -30.38 1.29
C THR A 231 -26.47 -30.64 2.77
N ASP A 232 -26.12 -29.60 3.53
CA ASP A 232 -26.93 -29.06 4.64
C ASP A 232 -26.14 -28.15 5.61
N LYS A 233 -26.87 -27.20 6.20
CA LYS A 233 -26.55 -26.37 7.37
C LYS A 233 -25.66 -25.13 7.19
N LYS A 234 -26.37 -24.02 7.01
CA LYS A 234 -26.00 -22.61 7.16
C LYS A 234 -24.92 -22.34 8.21
N ALA A 235 -23.70 -22.16 7.74
CA ALA A 235 -22.66 -21.36 8.38
C ALA A 235 -22.16 -20.37 7.33
N GLU A 236 -22.59 -19.11 7.43
CA GLU A 236 -22.07 -18.02 6.59
C GLU A 236 -20.55 -17.89 6.79
N PRO A 237 -19.72 -18.12 5.76
CA PRO A 237 -18.31 -17.77 5.82
C PRO A 237 -18.17 -16.33 5.35
N GLY A 238 -18.00 -15.42 6.30
CA GLY A 238 -17.69 -14.02 6.05
C GLY A 238 -16.53 -13.87 5.07
N ALA A 239 -16.84 -13.27 3.91
CA ALA A 239 -15.89 -12.87 2.89
C ALA A 239 -14.84 -11.91 3.48
N PRO A 240 -13.56 -11.97 3.04
CA PRO A 240 -12.58 -10.97 3.43
C PRO A 240 -12.84 -9.71 2.61
N ALA A 241 -13.84 -8.92 3.02
CA ALA A 241 -13.92 -7.53 2.63
C ALA A 241 -12.90 -6.77 3.48
N ALA A 242 -11.62 -6.82 3.08
CA ALA A 242 -10.68 -5.80 3.47
C ALA A 242 -11.12 -4.51 2.77
N LYS A 243 -12.02 -3.79 3.42
CA LYS A 243 -12.42 -2.44 3.07
C LYS A 243 -11.17 -1.58 3.35
N PRO A 244 -10.48 -1.00 2.34
CA PRO A 244 -9.61 0.11 2.64
C PRO A 244 -10.52 1.20 3.17
N ALA A 245 -10.12 1.81 4.28
CA ALA A 245 -10.92 2.79 4.98
C ALA A 245 -11.44 3.88 4.04
N ALA A 246 -12.71 3.75 3.70
CA ALA A 246 -13.58 4.81 3.24
C ALA A 246 -14.74 4.85 4.25
N PRO A 247 -15.03 6.02 4.84
CA PRO A 247 -15.91 6.12 6.00
C PRO A 247 -17.34 5.75 5.58
N ALA A 248 -17.87 4.67 6.14
CA ALA A 248 -19.29 4.40 6.03
C ALA A 248 -20.03 5.27 7.05
N ALA A 249 -20.73 6.28 6.55
CA ALA A 249 -21.86 6.88 7.25
C ALA A 249 -23.15 6.14 6.83
N LYS A 250 -23.86 5.51 7.78
CA LYS A 250 -25.26 5.82 8.15
C LYS A 250 -25.86 4.81 9.16
N PRO A 251 -26.97 5.17 9.84
CA PRO A 251 -27.13 4.95 11.28
C PRO A 251 -28.15 3.85 11.61
N ALA A 252 -28.10 3.36 12.85
CA ALA A 252 -29.26 2.77 13.49
C ALA A 252 -29.34 3.28 14.94
N ALA A 253 -30.39 4.03 15.21
CA ALA A 253 -30.86 4.33 16.54
C ALA A 253 -31.40 3.06 17.20
N SER A 254 -31.11 2.83 18.48
CA SER A 254 -32.12 2.35 19.43
C SER A 254 -31.63 2.57 20.85
N ALA A 255 -32.56 3.04 21.68
CA ALA A 255 -32.38 3.47 23.05
C ALA A 255 -32.12 2.32 24.02
N ALA A 256 -31.39 2.61 25.10
CA ALA A 256 -31.64 2.00 26.40
C ALA A 256 -31.22 2.95 27.53
N LYS A 257 -32.10 3.00 28.52
CA LYS A 257 -32.28 3.95 29.61
C LYS A 257 -31.71 3.35 30.90
N ALA A 258 -30.97 4.14 31.68
CA ALA A 258 -30.75 4.07 33.14
C ALA A 258 -29.50 4.92 33.44
N GLY A 259 -29.40 5.81 34.40
CA GLY A 259 -30.18 6.13 35.58
C GLY A 259 -29.27 7.07 36.38
N ALA A 260 -29.66 8.33 36.52
CA ALA A 260 -28.95 9.28 37.36
C ALA A 260 -29.29 9.05 38.83
N PRO A 261 -28.38 9.42 39.74
CA PRO A 261 -28.82 10.25 40.85
C PRO A 261 -27.99 11.53 40.98
N ALA A 262 -28.71 12.57 41.39
CA ALA A 262 -28.24 13.90 41.67
C ALA A 262 -27.38 13.97 42.95
N ALA A 263 -26.40 14.88 42.96
CA ALA A 263 -25.81 15.40 44.20
C ALA A 263 -25.38 16.88 44.01
N LYS A 264 -26.27 17.77 44.47
CA LYS A 264 -26.12 19.08 45.15
C LYS A 264 -24.71 19.73 45.20
N PRO A 265 -24.55 21.03 44.89
CA PRO A 265 -23.46 21.83 45.45
C PRO A 265 -23.91 22.52 46.75
N ALA A 266 -23.14 22.32 47.81
CA ALA A 266 -23.21 23.09 49.04
C ALA A 266 -22.34 24.35 48.93
N ALA A 267 -22.86 25.44 49.49
CA ALA A 267 -22.26 26.75 49.58
C ALA A 267 -21.10 26.81 50.59
N ALA A 268 -20.14 27.71 50.32
CA ALA A 268 -19.40 28.57 51.26
C ALA A 268 -18.36 29.36 50.44
N GLY A 269 -18.13 30.67 50.60
CA GLY A 269 -18.65 31.65 51.53
C GLY A 269 -17.76 32.89 51.48
N LYS A 270 -18.37 34.08 51.42
CA LYS A 270 -18.12 35.29 52.20
C LYS A 270 -18.84 36.47 51.55
#